data_AF-A0A9P0MKS1-F1
#
_entry.id   AF-A0A9P0MKS1-F1
#
_cell.length_a   1.000
_cell.length_b   1.000
_cell.length_c   1.000
_cell.angle_alpha   90.00
_cell.angle_beta   90.00
_cell.angle_gamma   90.00
#
_symmetry.space_group_name_H-M   'P 1'
#
loop_
_entity.id
_entity.type
_entity.pdbx_description
1 polymer ?
#
loop_
_entity_poly.entity_id
_entity_poly.type
_entity_poly.pdbx_seq_one_letter_code
_entity_poly.pdbx_strand_id
1 'polypeptide(L)' 'MLGERLFPLIQRMYSDLAGKITGMLLEIDNTELLHMLEHNESLKNKVEEAVAVLQAHHANKQAATQIKKD' A
#
# COMPACT_ATOMS: atom_id res chain seq x y z
N MET A 1 -15.72 -6.05 2.27
CA MET A 1 -15.34 -7.01 3.33
C MET A 1 -13.84 -7.27 3.43
N LEU A 2 -13.10 -7.66 2.37
CA LEU A 2 -11.64 -7.88 2.50
C LEU A 2 -10.87 -6.62 2.90
N GLY A 3 -11.22 -5.47 2.32
CA GLY A 3 -10.61 -4.18 2.68
C GLY A 3 -10.76 -3.83 4.17
N GLU A 4 -11.92 -4.10 4.76
CA GLU A 4 -12.18 -3.86 6.19
C GLU A 4 -11.37 -4.77 7.11
N ARG A 5 -10.97 -5.95 6.62
CA ARG A 5 -10.07 -6.87 7.35
C ARG A 5 -8.60 -6.50 7.17
N LEU A 6 -8.20 -6.08 5.98
CA LEU A 6 -6.83 -5.68 5.66
C LEU A 6 -6.47 -4.34 6.31
N PHE A 7 -7.36 -3.35 6.23
CA PHE A 7 -7.12 -1.99 6.69
C PHE A 7 -6.58 -1.90 8.13
N PRO A 8 -7.20 -2.50 9.17
CA PRO A 8 -6.69 -2.38 10.54
C PRO A 8 -5.32 -3.04 10.74
N LEU A 9 -4.96 -4.06 9.94
CA LEU A 9 -3.64 -4.68 9.99
C LEU A 9 -2.59 -3.74 9.39
N ILE A 10 -2.89 -3.18 8.23
CA ILE A 10 -2.01 -2.25 7.53
C ILE A 10 -1.87 -0.95 8.32
N GLN A 11 -2.94 -0.45 8.94
CA GLN A 11 -2.95 0.77 9.76
C GLN A 11 -2.00 0.68 10.96
N ARG A 12 -1.83 -0.51 11.55
CA ARG A 12 -0.86 -0.73 12.63
C ARG A 12 0.60 -0.64 12.15
N MET A 13 0.86 -0.90 10.87
CA MET A 13 2.19 -0.84 10.27
C MET A 13 2.49 0.55 9.69
N TYR A 14 1.52 1.12 8.98
CA TYR A 14 1.64 2.35 8.20
C TYR A 14 0.36 3.18 8.33
N SER A 15 0.17 3.86 9.46
CA SER A 15 -1.04 4.63 9.79
C SER A 15 -1.43 5.62 8.68
N ASP A 16 -0.47 6.38 8.19
CA ASP A 16 -0.71 7.52 7.28
C ASP A 16 -0.96 7.08 5.84
N LEU A 17 -0.49 5.89 5.47
CA LEU A 17 -0.61 5.32 4.13
C LEU A 17 -1.65 4.20 4.04
N ALA A 18 -2.26 3.82 5.17
CA ALA A 18 -3.13 2.64 5.28
C ALA A 18 -4.22 2.59 4.21
N GLY A 19 -4.91 3.71 3.97
CA GLY A 19 -5.97 3.78 2.96
C GLY A 19 -5.45 3.54 1.54
N LYS A 20 -4.30 4.15 1.18
CA LYS A 20 -3.70 4.01 -0.16
C LYS A 20 -3.17 2.59 -0.37
N ILE A 21 -2.46 2.05 0.61
CA ILE A 21 -1.92 0.69 0.56
C ILE A 21 -3.07 -0.32 0.48
N THR A 22 -4.10 -0.18 1.31
CA THR A 22 -5.27 -1.08 1.27
C THR A 22 -5.95 -1.02 -0.10
N GLY A 23 -6.13 0.17 -0.67
CA GLY A 23 -6.67 0.32 -2.04
C GLY A 23 -5.82 -0.39 -3.08
N MET A 24 -4.48 -0.26 -3.01
CA MET A 24 -3.57 -0.95 -3.92
C MET A 24 -3.61 -2.48 -3.77
N LEU A 25 -3.67 -2.99 -2.53
CA LEU A 25 -3.75 -4.42 -2.28
C LEU A 25 -5.08 -5.03 -2.76
N LEU A 26 -6.18 -4.26 -2.75
CA LEU A 26 -7.47 -4.76 -3.24
C LEU A 26 -7.53 -5.01 -4.75
N GLU A 27 -6.51 -4.60 -5.50
CA GLU A 27 -6.34 -4.96 -6.92
C GLU A 27 -5.74 -6.37 -7.11
N ILE A 28 -5.31 -7.03 -6.03
CA ILE A 28 -4.81 -8.41 -6.03
C ILE A 28 -5.99 -9.39 -6.01
N ASP A 29 -5.82 -10.55 -6.64
CA ASP A 29 -6.82 -11.61 -6.64
C ASP A 29 -7.23 -12.03 -5.22
N ASN A 30 -8.53 -12.24 -5.02
CA ASN A 30 -9.10 -12.57 -3.71
C ASN A 30 -8.44 -13.79 -3.03
N THR A 31 -8.04 -14.79 -3.82
CA THR A 31 -7.37 -15.99 -3.30
C THR A 31 -6.02 -15.66 -2.67
N GLU A 32 -5.23 -14.79 -3.31
CA GLU A 32 -3.95 -14.35 -2.78
C GLU A 32 -4.13 -13.43 -1.56
N LEU A 33 -5.14 -12.57 -1.58
CA LEU A 33 -5.50 -11.76 -0.40
C LEU A 33 -5.91 -12.59 0.81
N LEU A 34 -6.64 -13.69 0.60
CA LEU A 34 -6.98 -14.62 1.67
C LEU A 34 -5.73 -15.31 2.23
N HIS A 35 -4.82 -15.77 1.36
CA HIS A 35 -3.54 -16.33 1.78
C HIS A 35 -2.72 -15.33 2.61
N MET A 36 -2.67 -14.05 2.20
CA MET A 36 -1.99 -12.99 2.95
C MET A 36 -2.63 -12.72 4.32
N LEU A 37 -3.95 -12.79 4.43
CA LEU A 37 -4.65 -12.63 5.71
C LEU A 37 -4.33 -13.76 6.69
N GLU A 38 -4.03 -14.96 6.19
CA GLU A 38 -3.63 -16.12 6.99
C GLU A 38 -2.12 -16.11 7.32
N HIS A 39 -1.30 -15.46 6.49
CA HIS A 39 0.15 -15.44 6.59
C HIS A 39 0.71 -14.01 6.75
N ASN A 40 1.01 -13.63 8.00
CA ASN A 40 1.46 -12.28 8.34
C ASN A 40 2.70 -11.81 7.56
N GLU A 41 3.66 -12.71 7.31
CA GLU A 41 4.87 -12.39 6.55
C GLU A 41 4.56 -12.04 5.09
N SER A 42 3.64 -12.79 4.46
CA SER A 42 3.18 -12.54 3.09
C SER A 42 2.50 -11.17 2.99
N LEU A 43 1.60 -10.86 3.94
CA LEU A 43 0.98 -9.53 4.03
C LEU A 43 2.03 -8.43 4.20
N LYS A 44 2.99 -8.61 5.11
CA LYS A 44 4.04 -7.63 5.39
C LYS A 44 4.88 -7.34 4.14
N ASN A 45 5.36 -8.37 3.45
CA ASN A 45 6.18 -8.19 2.25
C ASN A 45 5.44 -7.41 1.16
N LYS A 46 4.15 -7.74 0.95
CA LYS A 46 3.32 -7.02 -0.05
C LYS A 46 3.05 -5.56 0.35
N VAL A 47 2.88 -5.31 1.64
CA VAL A 47 2.74 -3.94 2.18
C VAL A 47 4.02 -3.12 1.96
N GLU A 48 5.20 -3.70 2.20
CA GLU A 48 6.49 -3.04 1.93
C GLU A 48 6.67 -2.69 0.44
N GLU A 49 6.31 -3.61 -0.47
CA GLU A 49 6.30 -3.35 -1.92
C GLU A 49 5.40 -2.16 -2.26
N ALA A 50 4.17 -2.13 -1.72
CA ALA A 50 3.24 -1.03 -1.96
C ALA A 50 3.76 0.30 -1.40
N VAL A 51 4.42 0.30 -0.24
CA VAL A 51 5.06 1.49 0.34
C VAL A 51 6.16 2.02 -0.57
N ALA A 52 7.04 1.14 -1.07
CA ALA A 52 8.11 1.53 -1.98
C ALA A 52 7.56 2.18 -3.27
N VAL A 53 6.51 1.61 -3.84
CA VAL A 53 5.82 2.18 -5.02
C VAL A 53 5.24 3.57 -4.71
N LEU A 54 4.55 3.72 -3.57
CA LEU A 54 3.99 5.01 -3.16
C LEU A 54 5.08 6.07 -2.95
N GLN A 55 6.19 5.72 -2.30
CA GLN A 55 7.31 6.63 -2.08
C GLN A 55 7.97 7.06 -3.40
N ALA A 56 8.23 6.12 -4.31
CA ALA A 56 8.79 6.41 -5.62
C ALA A 56 7.88 7.35 -6.43
N HIS A 57 6.57 7.13 -6.41
CA HIS A 57 5.61 7.97 -7.10
C HIS A 57 5.50 9.38 -6.48
N HIS A 58 5.61 9.50 -5.15
CA HIS A 58 5.61 10.80 -4.48
C HIS A 58 6.89 11.60 -4.77
N ALA A 59 8.05 10.96 -4.75
CA ALA A 59 9.32 11.58 -5.13
C ALA A 59 9.25 12.14 -6.56
N ASN A 60 8.68 11.36 -7.49
CA ASN A 60 8.54 11.79 -8.88
C ASN A 60 7.53 12.94 -9.05
N LYS A 61 6.42 12.94 -8.29
CA LYS A 61 5.46 14.06 -8.29
C LYS A 61 6.06 15.36 -7.74
N GLN A 62 6.93 15.29 -6.73
CA GLN A 62 7.60 16.47 -6.19
C GLN A 62 8.60 17.07 -7.19
N ALA A 63 9.39 16.24 -7.87
CA ALA A 63 10.29 16.68 -8.94
C ALA A 63 9.55 17.36 -10.10
N ALA A 64 8.42 16.81 -10.53
CA ALA A 64 7.60 17.39 -11.61
C ALA A 64 6.94 18.74 -11.26
N THR A 65 6.78 19.04 -9.98
CA THR A 65 6.15 20.30 -9.51
C THR A 65 7.17 21.44 -9.38
N GLN A 66 8.46 21.14 -9.20
CA GLN A 66 9.53 22.15 -9.12
C GLN A 66 9.98 22.69 -10.47
N ILE A 67 9.82 21.94 -11.56
CA ILE A 67 10.25 22.35 -12.92
C ILE A 67 9.31 23.41 -13.54
N LYS A 68 8.13 23.68 -12.96
CA LYS A 68 7.15 24.65 -13.50
C LYS A 68 7.25 26.05 -12.87
N LYS A 69 8.34 26.37 -12.18
CA LYS A 69 8.52 27.64 -11.45
C LYS A 69 9.58 28.57 -12.05
N ASP A 70 10.03 28.29 -13.27
CA ASP A 70 10.91 29.17 -14.07
C ASP A 70 10.08 30.08 -15.01
#